data_AF-Q0FMY8-F1
#
_entry.id   AF-Q0FMY8-F1
#
_cell.length_a   1.000
_cell.length_b   1.000
_cell.length_c   1.000
_cell.angle_alpha   90.00
_cell.angle_beta   90.00
_cell.angle_gamma   90.00
#
_symmetry.space_group_name_H-M   'P 1'
#
loop_
_entity.id
_entity.type
_entity.pdbx_description
1 polymer ?
#
loop_
_entity_poly.entity_id
_entity_poly.type
_entity_poly.pdbx_seq_one_letter_code
_entity_poly.pdbx_strand_id
1 'polypeptide(L)'
;MHPVDELHHLRREMSKLMTRADALRHALLERGAPRRSNAFEVRITTTRRRTFLKDRLPPEILEDPRYWSVHSTQTLQVVALADEPDLFEKDADDFEVIERWSAAP
;
A
#
# COMPACT_ATOMS: atom_id res chain seq x y z
N MET A 1 13.91 -3.43 25.18
CA MET A 1 12.67 -3.06 24.47
C MET A 1 12.26 -4.26 23.63
N HIS A 2 10.99 -4.65 23.63
CA HIS A 2 10.55 -5.83 22.89
C HIS A 2 10.44 -5.49 21.39
N PRO A 3 11.00 -6.29 20.47
CA PRO A 3 11.04 -5.96 19.04
C PRO A 3 9.66 -5.70 18.41
N VAL A 4 8.60 -6.36 18.91
CA VAL A 4 7.23 -6.12 18.43
C VAL A 4 6.71 -4.74 18.85
N ASP A 5 7.05 -4.29 20.07
CA ASP A 5 6.62 -2.98 20.57
C ASP A 5 7.35 -1.86 19.82
N GLU A 6 8.64 -2.07 19.52
CA GLU A 6 9.44 -1.16 18.71
C GLU A 6 8.93 -1.06 17.28
N LEU A 7 8.64 -2.19 16.65
CA LEU A 7 8.05 -2.24 15.31
C LEU A 7 6.67 -1.58 15.29
N HIS A 8 5.84 -1.81 16.30
CA HIS A 8 4.53 -1.17 16.42
C HIS A 8 4.65 0.35 16.56
N HIS A 9 5.55 0.82 17.43
CA HIS A 9 5.81 2.24 17.62
C HIS A 9 6.27 2.91 16.33
N LEU A 10 7.23 2.30 15.64
CA LEU A 10 7.78 2.79 14.37
C LEU A 10 6.71 2.84 13.27
N ARG A 11 5.86 1.82 13.16
CA ARG A 11 4.71 1.84 12.22
C ARG A 11 3.75 2.98 12.51
N ARG A 12 3.48 3.27 13.79
CA ARG A 12 2.61 4.38 14.18
C ARG A 12 3.20 5.74 13.80
N GLU A 13 4.51 5.91 13.94
CA GLU A 13 5.19 7.15 13.52
C GLU A 13 5.18 7.31 12.00
N MET A 14 5.50 6.24 11.26
CA MET A 14 5.44 6.23 9.80
C MET A 14 4.04 6.57 9.28
N SER A 15 3.01 5.94 9.85
CA SER A 15 1.61 6.20 9.48
C SER A 15 1.25 7.70 9.60
N LYS A 16 1.59 8.34 10.73
CA LYS A 16 1.33 9.79 10.91
C LYS A 16 2.05 10.66 9.88
N LEU A 17 3.30 10.32 9.55
CA LEU A 17 4.07 11.03 8.53
C LEU A 17 3.49 10.81 7.14
N MET A 18 3.04 9.60 6.82
CA MET A 18 2.39 9.25 5.56
C MET A 18 1.08 10.02 5.40
N THR A 19 0.19 10.02 6.39
CA THR A 19 -1.07 10.79 6.37
C THR A 19 -0.80 12.27 6.09
N ARG A 20 0.21 12.86 6.73
CA ARG A 20 0.59 14.25 6.49
C ARG A 20 1.14 14.46 5.08
N ALA A 21 1.96 13.54 4.59
CA ALA A 21 2.50 13.60 3.23
C ALA A 21 1.37 13.50 2.19
N ASP A 22 0.37 12.65 2.41
CA ASP A 22 -0.79 12.50 1.54
C ASP A 22 -1.66 13.74 1.50
N ALA A 23 -1.94 14.36 2.67
CA ALA A 23 -2.62 15.65 2.71
C ALA A 23 -1.89 16.72 1.89
N LEU A 24 -0.55 16.78 1.96
CA LEU A 24 0.25 17.70 1.14
C LEU A 24 0.23 17.35 -0.34
N ARG A 25 0.27 16.05 -0.70
CA ARG A 25 0.14 15.61 -2.11
C ARG A 25 -1.21 16.02 -2.67
N HIS A 26 -2.30 15.79 -1.94
CA HIS A 26 -3.64 16.23 -2.35
C HIS A 26 -3.69 17.73 -2.59
N ALA A 27 -3.20 18.53 -1.64
CA ALA A 27 -3.14 19.99 -1.79
C ALA A 27 -2.30 20.43 -3.00
N LEU A 28 -1.21 19.74 -3.32
CA LEU A 28 -0.37 20.05 -4.50
C LEU A 28 -0.99 19.63 -5.83
N LEU A 29 -1.91 18.68 -5.82
CA LEU A 29 -2.67 18.23 -6.99
C LEU A 29 -3.89 19.11 -7.26
N GLU A 30 -4.34 19.92 -6.29
CA GLU A 30 -5.41 20.90 -6.49
C GLU A 30 -5.04 21.95 -7.54
N ARG A 31 -6.06 22.45 -8.24
CA ARG A 31 -5.88 23.42 -9.33
C ARG A 31 -5.40 24.76 -8.76
N GLY A 32 -4.21 25.18 -9.18
CA GLY A 32 -3.66 26.49 -8.83
C GLY A 32 -2.70 26.48 -7.64
N ALA A 33 -2.41 25.33 -7.04
CA ALA A 33 -1.40 25.22 -5.99
C ALA A 33 0.00 25.61 -6.52
N PRO A 34 0.79 26.39 -5.74
CA PRO A 34 2.15 26.75 -6.13
C PRO A 34 3.04 25.51 -6.14
N ARG A 35 3.61 25.21 -7.31
CA ARG A 35 4.43 24.02 -7.56
C ARG A 35 5.92 24.24 -7.30
N ARG A 36 6.32 25.44 -6.86
CA ARG A 36 7.72 25.79 -6.67
C ARG A 36 7.88 26.64 -5.42
N SER A 37 8.90 26.33 -4.64
CA SER A 37 9.41 27.14 -3.54
C SER A 37 10.82 27.65 -3.86
N ASN A 38 11.45 28.32 -2.91
CA ASN A 38 12.83 28.80 -3.06
C ASN A 38 13.86 27.67 -3.19
N ALA A 39 13.53 26.46 -2.70
CA ALA A 39 14.45 25.33 -2.67
C ALA A 39 13.99 24.11 -3.50
N PHE A 40 12.70 23.98 -3.80
CA PHE A 40 12.16 22.76 -4.42
C PHE A 40 11.08 23.04 -5.47
N GLU A 41 10.90 22.13 -6.42
CA GLU A 41 9.87 22.18 -7.47
C GLU A 41 9.15 20.83 -7.55
N VAL A 42 7.83 20.87 -7.73
CA VAL A 42 6.94 19.72 -7.88
C VAL A 42 6.55 19.59 -9.35
N ARG A 43 6.85 18.44 -9.93
CA ARG A 43 6.47 18.08 -11.31
C ARG A 43 5.40 17.00 -11.27
N ILE A 44 4.26 17.27 -11.91
CA ILE A 44 3.14 16.32 -12.00
C ILE A 44 3.15 15.72 -13.39
N THR A 45 3.42 14.41 -13.45
CA THR A 45 3.36 13.62 -14.68
C THR A 45 2.13 12.72 -14.61
N THR A 46 1.26 12.80 -15.62
CA THR A 46 0.10 11.92 -15.72
C THR A 46 0.42 10.78 -16.67
N THR A 47 0.60 9.57 -16.13
CA THR A 47 0.80 8.36 -16.93
C THR A 47 -0.52 7.60 -17.01
N ARG A 48 -0.98 7.32 -18.24
CA ARG A 48 -2.14 6.46 -18.47
C ARG A 48 -1.64 5.03 -18.67
N ARG A 49 -2.12 4.10 -17.83
CA ARG A 49 -1.92 2.66 -18.00
C ARG A 49 -3.23 2.00 -18.38
N ARG A 50 -3.15 0.98 -19.24
CA ARG A 50 -4.29 0.09 -19.47
C ARG A 50 -4.41 -0.85 -18.28
N THR A 51 -5.57 -0.87 -17.64
CA THR A 51 -5.89 -1.86 -16.60
C THR A 51 -6.63 -3.02 -17.24
N PHE A 52 -6.20 -4.24 -16.96
CA PHE A 52 -6.89 -5.44 -17.39
C PHE A 52 -8.10 -5.69 -16.47
N LEU A 53 -9.30 -5.72 -17.05
CA LEU A 53 -10.54 -5.92 -16.30
C LEU A 53 -10.84 -7.42 -16.20
N LYS A 54 -10.19 -8.10 -15.26
CA LYS A 54 -10.34 -9.54 -15.03
C LYS A 54 -11.81 -9.97 -14.85
N ASP A 55 -12.61 -9.16 -14.16
CA ASP A 55 -14.03 -9.45 -13.87
C ASP A 55 -14.93 -9.43 -15.10
N ARG A 56 -14.42 -8.90 -16.23
CA ARG A 56 -15.13 -8.90 -17.51
C ARG A 56 -14.75 -10.08 -18.40
N LEU A 57 -13.91 -11.00 -17.92
CA LEU A 57 -13.57 -12.20 -18.66
C LEU A 57 -14.74 -13.18 -18.66
N PRO A 58 -14.91 -13.95 -19.75
CA PRO A 58 -15.80 -15.10 -19.76
C PRO A 58 -15.45 -16.09 -18.63
N PRO A 59 -16.44 -16.74 -18.00
CA PRO A 59 -16.22 -17.76 -16.97
C PRO A 59 -15.27 -18.87 -17.44
N GLU A 60 -15.36 -19.24 -18.72
CA GLU A 60 -14.53 -20.26 -19.38
C GLU A 60 -13.02 -20.00 -19.26
N ILE A 61 -12.59 -18.73 -19.21
CA ILE A 61 -11.17 -18.36 -19.05
C ILE A 61 -10.81 -18.25 -17.57
N LEU A 62 -11.73 -17.75 -16.74
CA LEU A 62 -11.53 -17.60 -15.30
C LEU A 62 -11.46 -18.94 -14.57
N GLU A 63 -12.17 -19.95 -15.04
CA GLU A 63 -12.22 -21.26 -14.40
C GLU A 63 -11.20 -22.25 -14.98
N ASP A 64 -10.63 -21.97 -16.16
CA ASP A 64 -9.65 -22.86 -16.80
C ASP A 64 -8.31 -22.84 -16.04
N PRO A 65 -7.90 -23.95 -15.39
CA PRO A 65 -6.71 -24.01 -14.56
C PRO A 65 -5.40 -23.71 -15.31
N ARG A 66 -5.39 -23.84 -16.64
CA ARG A 66 -4.20 -23.57 -17.48
C ARG A 66 -3.78 -22.11 -17.45
N TYR A 67 -4.66 -21.20 -17.08
CA TYR A 67 -4.38 -19.76 -16.98
C TYR A 67 -4.04 -19.29 -15.55
N TRP A 68 -3.91 -20.21 -14.59
CA TRP A 68 -3.64 -19.88 -13.19
C TRP A 68 -2.37 -20.53 -12.66
N SER A 69 -1.60 -19.76 -11.89
CA SER A 69 -0.49 -20.24 -11.07
C SER A 69 -0.81 -20.00 -9.61
N VAL A 70 -0.51 -20.97 -8.74
CA VAL A 70 -0.72 -20.85 -7.30
C VAL A 70 0.62 -20.54 -6.64
N HIS A 71 0.71 -19.36 -6.01
CA HIS A 71 1.83 -18.98 -5.18
C HIS A 71 1.35 -18.68 -3.77
N SER A 72 2.12 -19.10 -2.77
CA SER A 72 1.85 -18.80 -1.36
C SER A 72 2.83 -17.75 -0.85
N THR A 73 2.30 -16.63 -0.37
CA THR A 73 3.08 -15.60 0.32
C THR A 73 2.72 -15.62 1.80
N GLN A 74 3.73 -15.65 2.67
CA GLN A 74 3.52 -15.53 4.10
C GLN A 74 3.52 -14.04 4.48
N THR A 75 2.37 -13.55 4.96
CA THR A 75 2.22 -12.18 5.46
C THR A 75 2.20 -12.21 6.98
N LEU A 76 3.10 -11.46 7.61
CA LEU A 76 3.15 -11.31 9.06
C LEU A 76 2.21 -10.17 9.46
N GLN A 77 1.15 -10.50 10.19
CA GLN A 77 0.23 -9.53 10.77
C GLN A 77 0.47 -9.46 12.29
N VAL A 78 0.74 -8.25 12.77
CA VAL A 78 0.73 -7.95 14.20
C VAL A 78 -0.68 -7.50 14.56
N VAL A 79 -1.33 -8.19 15.50
CA VAL A 79 -2.67 -7.91 16.00
C VAL A 79 -2.60 -7.62 17.50
N ALA A 80 -3.33 -6.60 17.96
CA ALA A 80 -3.44 -6.29 19.38
C ALA A 80 -4.22 -7.40 20.12
N LEU A 81 -3.74 -7.80 21.29
CA LEU A 81 -4.38 -8.85 22.12
C LEU A 81 -5.49 -8.30 23.03
N ALA A 82 -5.66 -6.99 23.10
CA ALA A 82 -6.71 -6.31 23.84
C ALA A 82 -7.49 -5.38 22.89
N ASP A 83 -8.78 -5.17 23.22
CA ASP A 83 -9.76 -4.35 22.50
C ASP A 83 -9.38 -2.86 22.62
N GLU A 84 -8.28 -2.45 21.98
CA GLU A 84 -8.04 -1.04 21.71
C GLU A 84 -9.05 -0.61 20.63
N PRO A 85 -9.80 0.48 20.85
CA PRO A 85 -10.78 0.94 19.87
C PRO A 85 -10.07 1.16 18.53
N ASP A 86 -10.64 0.56 17.49
CA ASP A 86 -10.14 0.51 16.13
C ASP A 86 -10.03 1.94 15.56
N LEU A 87 -8.90 2.61 15.85
CA LEU A 87 -8.60 3.98 15.43
C LEU A 87 -8.00 4.03 14.03
N PHE A 88 -7.86 2.89 13.37
CA PHE A 88 -7.35 2.76 12.03
C PHE A 88 -8.51 2.32 11.14
N GLU A 89 -9.13 3.28 10.43
CA GLU A 89 -9.83 2.94 9.20
C GLU A 89 -8.84 2.15 8.36
N LYS A 90 -9.16 0.86 8.21
CA LYS A 90 -8.34 -0.12 7.53
C LYS A 90 -8.44 0.19 6.04
N ASP A 91 -7.67 1.18 5.58
CA ASP A 91 -7.38 1.34 4.16
C ASP A 91 -6.71 0.04 3.73
N ALA A 92 -7.50 -0.83 3.11
CA ALA A 92 -7.21 -2.26 2.93
C ALA A 92 -6.06 -2.56 1.95
N ASP A 93 -5.31 -1.54 1.52
CA ASP A 93 -4.45 -1.63 0.34
C ASP A 93 -2.95 -1.37 0.61
N ASP A 94 -2.54 -0.95 1.82
CA ASP A 94 -1.11 -0.72 2.16
C ASP A 94 -0.51 -1.91 2.93
N PHE A 95 -0.48 -3.08 2.31
CA PHE A 95 0.39 -4.18 2.77
C PHE A 95 1.73 -4.10 2.06
N GLU A 96 2.80 -3.77 2.79
CA GLU A 96 4.16 -3.94 2.32
C GLU A 96 4.46 -5.45 2.25
N VAL A 97 4.33 -6.04 1.06
CA VAL A 97 4.73 -7.42 0.78
C VAL A 97 6.25 -7.50 0.90
N ILE A 98 6.74 -8.05 2.00
CA ILE A 98 8.16 -8.40 2.14
C ILE A 98 8.37 -9.70 1.35
N GLU A 99 8.83 -9.57 0.11
CA GLU A 99 9.25 -10.73 -0.70
C GLU A 99 10.51 -11.36 -0.10
N ARG A 100 10.34 -12.36 0.77
CA ARG A 100 11.44 -13.26 1.09
C ARG A 100 11.53 -14.29 -0.03
N TRP A 101 12.42 -14.03 -0.98
CA TRP A 101 12.85 -15.03 -1.97
C TRP A 101 13.47 -16.21 -1.22
N SER A 102 12.69 -17.25 -0.94
CA SER A 102 13.24 -18.56 -0.64
C SER A 102 13.50 -19.27 -1.96
N ALA A 103 14.67 -19.03 -2.54
CA ALA A 103 15.27 -20.02 -3.41
C ALA A 103 15.64 -21.22 -2.52
N ALA A 104 14.88 -22.31 -2.63
CA ALA A 104 15.31 -23.62 -2.17
C ALA A 104 15.59 -24.48 -3.42
N PRO A 105 16.63 -25.35 -3.39
CA PRO A 105 17.06 -26.16 -4.53
C PRO A 105 16.05 -27.23 -4.95
#